data_AF-A0A1V6BWL6-F1
#
_entry.id   AF-A0A1V6BWL6-F1
#
_cell.length_a   1.000
_cell.length_b   1.000
_cell.length_c   1.000
_cell.angle_alpha   90.00
_cell.angle_beta   90.00
_cell.angle_gamma   90.00
#
_symmetry.space_group_name_H-M   'P 1'
#
loop_
_entity.id
_entity.type
_entity.pdbx_description
1 polymer ?
#
loop_
_entity_poly.entity_id
_entity_poly.type
_entity_poly.pdbx_seq_one_letter_code
_entity_poly.pdbx_strand_id
1 'polypeptide(L)'
;MKFISNSKSLFFLSFIVLYGANSFYAAVYTESVVNRKLFFNETYQDWERYVGKEVLYKDNKSGLKCLNSPPKYILKSEFNSLINKLSSSDKSLVLKYYGEDSKYFIMKDLTDMKIIKQIDKIFEGVDYTKRDYIMFFFNINPESKKISYFGSIYYRFDCAKELVESKVFFHDSNLSYLQFDITKENKFDLYLFGKLYRKNLNYYFPLDSLKYISFSSINSLLSENRISDEILITKDDSVIKNKFIEKVITPSLNPNYYKDGALNQFGEYVNISDGKIQTGKSPGINCSGFVKEITDNLIRLKDPKFKRLTVEECKEKRYEDRKDNSYAAYDDDLDPFFGVDWTKNLVDRINYHYDYKIIKAEAVNKDKYSQYFEESGYYFKDMQEIIFRDQQKDSSYFYFIVFNKLRNTKPMIPTFYHIAAVVPVFTANKFELKIYESGAETSYVNILKRMIPKNISYNRFNKDIINKLTNQDEIDLVKKAFKLTNYSYFIDKTLTDNEIGRIRNIFDNIDFEKEKAAIYKIPIPINYINK
;
A
#
# COMPACT_ATOMS: atom_id res chain seq x y z
N MET A 1 -6.65 -20.39 67.82
CA MET A 1 -7.46 -20.80 66.66
C MET A 1 -7.22 -19.76 65.57
N LYS A 2 -6.33 -19.96 64.56
CA LYS A 2 -6.59 -20.57 63.22
C LYS A 2 -8.03 -20.27 62.73
N PHE A 3 -8.26 -19.59 61.61
CA PHE A 3 -7.82 -19.98 60.26
C PHE A 3 -7.67 -18.81 59.26
N ILE A 4 -6.73 -19.04 58.34
CA ILE A 4 -6.53 -18.43 57.02
C ILE A 4 -7.59 -18.94 56.04
N SER A 5 -8.14 -18.10 55.13
CA SER A 5 -8.57 -18.59 53.80
C SER A 5 -8.69 -17.48 52.73
N ASN A 6 -7.70 -17.46 51.83
CA ASN A 6 -7.76 -17.28 50.37
C ASN A 6 -8.91 -16.47 49.73
N SER A 7 -8.60 -15.23 49.34
CA SER A 7 -9.25 -14.52 48.22
C SER A 7 -8.48 -14.75 46.91
N LYS A 8 -8.59 -15.95 46.34
CA LYS A 8 -8.16 -16.28 44.96
C LYS A 8 -9.16 -17.27 44.37
N SER A 9 -10.36 -16.81 44.05
CA SER A 9 -11.34 -17.55 43.25
C SER A 9 -12.60 -16.71 43.01
N LEU A 10 -12.51 -15.61 42.25
CA LEU A 10 -13.73 -14.92 41.78
C LEU A 10 -13.50 -14.06 40.52
N PHE A 11 -12.62 -14.52 39.62
CA PHE A 11 -12.40 -13.91 38.29
C PHE A 11 -12.50 -14.95 37.15
N PHE A 12 -13.24 -16.03 37.39
CA PHE A 12 -13.46 -17.12 36.45
C PHE A 12 -14.96 -17.43 36.40
N LEU A 13 -15.80 -16.48 36.00
CA LEU A 13 -17.17 -16.77 35.51
C LEU A 13 -17.79 -15.49 34.88
N SER A 14 -17.19 -15.00 33.80
CA SER A 14 -17.85 -14.09 32.86
C SER A 14 -17.43 -14.38 31.42
N PHE A 15 -17.11 -15.65 31.16
CA PHE A 15 -17.08 -16.25 29.83
C PHE A 15 -18.43 -16.94 29.64
N ILE A 16 -19.05 -16.74 28.48
CA ILE A 16 -20.39 -17.19 28.09
C ILE A 16 -21.45 -16.12 28.39
N VAL A 17 -21.84 -15.44 27.30
CA VAL A 17 -23.06 -14.66 27.00
C VAL A 17 -22.70 -13.29 26.41
N LEU A 18 -22.20 -13.33 25.17
CA LEU A 18 -22.34 -12.30 24.12
C LEU A 18 -21.66 -12.81 22.85
N TYR A 19 -22.13 -13.95 22.34
CA TYR A 19 -21.78 -14.46 21.01
C TYR A 19 -23.09 -14.71 20.27
N GLY A 20 -23.54 -13.68 19.56
CA GLY A 20 -24.75 -13.72 18.75
C GLY A 20 -24.72 -12.63 17.69
N ALA A 21 -23.71 -12.67 16.80
CA ALA A 21 -23.71 -12.01 15.48
C ALA A 21 -22.42 -12.21 14.64
N ASN A 22 -21.30 -12.73 15.19
CA ASN A 22 -20.02 -12.85 14.44
C ASN A 22 -19.54 -14.31 14.20
N SER A 23 -20.44 -15.29 14.28
CA SER A 23 -20.09 -16.72 14.30
C SER A 23 -19.71 -17.33 12.93
N PHE A 24 -19.74 -16.58 11.82
CA PHE A 24 -19.33 -17.14 10.51
C PHE A 24 -17.82 -17.13 10.25
N TYR A 25 -17.02 -16.40 11.03
CA TYR A 25 -15.56 -16.33 10.80
C TYR A 25 -14.75 -17.28 11.69
N ALA A 26 -15.31 -17.93 12.71
CA ALA A 26 -14.52 -18.74 13.63
C ALA A 26 -14.13 -20.13 13.07
N ALA A 27 -14.86 -20.65 12.08
CA ALA A 27 -14.74 -22.05 11.65
C ALA A 27 -13.58 -22.34 10.67
N VAL A 28 -12.88 -21.34 10.14
CA VAL A 28 -11.85 -21.52 9.07
C VAL A 28 -10.41 -21.41 9.61
N TYR A 29 -10.20 -21.01 10.87
CA TYR A 29 -8.85 -20.68 11.39
C TYR A 29 -8.21 -21.74 12.28
N THR A 30 -8.79 -22.93 12.38
CA THR A 30 -8.34 -23.97 13.31
C THR A 30 -7.11 -24.76 12.84
N GLU A 31 -6.69 -24.68 11.57
CA GLU A 31 -5.68 -25.60 11.02
C GLU A 31 -4.21 -25.18 11.25
N SER A 32 -3.84 -23.89 11.20
CA SER A 32 -2.41 -23.50 11.27
C SER A 32 -1.73 -23.79 12.62
N VAL A 33 -2.51 -23.78 13.70
CA VAL A 33 -1.98 -23.89 15.06
C VAL A 33 -1.60 -25.34 15.35
N VAL A 34 -2.37 -26.30 14.84
CA VAL A 34 -2.13 -27.73 15.05
C VAL A 34 -0.83 -28.14 14.39
N ASN A 35 -0.62 -27.78 13.12
CA ASN A 35 0.59 -28.14 12.38
C ASN A 35 1.84 -27.46 12.95
N ARG A 36 1.73 -26.19 13.39
CA ARG A 36 2.82 -25.52 14.13
C ARG A 36 3.13 -26.20 15.45
N LYS A 37 2.10 -26.52 16.26
CA LYS A 37 2.27 -27.25 17.52
C LYS A 37 2.93 -28.61 17.30
N LEU A 38 2.49 -29.37 16.29
CA LEU A 38 3.09 -30.66 15.94
C LEU A 38 4.57 -30.49 15.57
N PHE A 39 4.88 -29.53 14.69
CA PHE A 39 6.25 -29.24 14.30
C PHE A 39 7.14 -28.88 15.51
N PHE A 40 6.69 -27.97 16.37
CA PHE A 40 7.52 -27.52 17.50
C PHE A 40 7.49 -28.44 18.73
N ASN A 41 6.56 -29.40 18.83
CA ASN A 41 6.48 -30.34 19.96
C ASN A 41 7.22 -31.66 19.71
N GLU A 42 7.49 -32.06 18.46
CA GLU A 42 8.31 -33.23 18.18
C GLU A 42 9.72 -33.00 18.76
N THR A 43 10.08 -33.79 19.78
CA THR A 43 10.90 -33.34 20.90
C THR A 43 12.33 -32.90 20.58
N TYR A 44 12.87 -33.13 19.38
CA TYR A 44 14.14 -32.56 18.90
C TYR A 44 14.17 -32.59 17.38
N GLN A 45 13.35 -31.76 16.73
CA GLN A 45 13.30 -31.76 15.28
C GLN A 45 14.66 -31.38 14.67
N ASP A 46 15.13 -32.29 13.81
CA ASP A 46 16.20 -32.11 12.84
C ASP A 46 15.71 -31.09 11.77
N TRP A 47 15.67 -29.82 12.17
CA TRP A 47 15.28 -28.67 11.33
C TRP A 47 16.08 -28.63 10.04
N GLU A 48 17.32 -29.10 10.12
CA GLU A 48 18.30 -29.22 9.06
C GLU A 48 17.75 -30.10 7.90
N ARG A 49 16.94 -31.12 8.19
CA ARG A 49 16.24 -31.91 7.14
C ARG A 49 15.22 -31.11 6.34
N TYR A 50 14.70 -30.01 6.88
CA TYR A 50 13.70 -29.17 6.23
C TYR A 50 14.30 -27.99 5.50
N VAL A 51 15.56 -27.65 5.75
CA VAL A 51 16.25 -26.53 5.11
C VAL A 51 16.24 -26.71 3.59
N GLY A 52 15.81 -25.67 2.88
CA GLY A 52 15.70 -25.66 1.42
C GLY A 52 14.48 -26.41 0.88
N LYS A 53 13.61 -26.95 1.74
CA LYS A 53 12.40 -27.69 1.36
C LYS A 53 11.14 -26.86 1.59
N GLU A 54 10.16 -27.12 0.73
CA GLU A 54 8.76 -26.74 0.92
C GLU A 54 7.97 -28.01 1.24
N VAL A 55 7.31 -28.04 2.40
CA VAL A 55 6.56 -29.19 2.90
C VAL A 55 5.09 -28.81 2.95
N LEU A 56 4.23 -29.66 2.39
CA LEU A 56 2.79 -29.56 2.54
C LEU A 56 2.33 -30.50 3.65
N TYR A 57 1.48 -30.03 4.54
CA TYR A 57 0.87 -30.87 5.57
C TYR A 57 -0.23 -31.75 4.96
N LYS A 58 -0.61 -32.82 5.67
CA LYS A 58 -1.60 -33.80 5.20
C LYS A 58 -2.97 -33.20 4.89
N ASP A 59 -3.27 -32.04 5.44
CA ASP A 59 -4.50 -31.30 5.16
C ASP A 59 -4.53 -30.69 3.75
N ASN A 60 -3.38 -30.60 3.05
CA ASN A 60 -3.18 -29.88 1.78
C ASN A 60 -3.65 -28.42 1.80
N LYS A 61 -3.78 -27.84 2.99
CA LYS A 61 -4.26 -26.47 3.24
C LYS A 61 -3.21 -25.61 3.90
N SER A 62 -2.15 -26.21 4.42
CA SER A 62 -1.03 -25.48 4.99
C SER A 62 0.31 -26.08 4.59
N GLY A 63 1.34 -25.26 4.67
CA GLY A 63 2.70 -25.67 4.38
C GLY A 63 3.74 -24.94 5.20
N LEU A 64 4.97 -25.45 5.12
CA LEU A 64 6.16 -24.93 5.75
C LEU A 64 7.26 -24.73 4.70
N LYS A 65 7.90 -23.56 4.73
CA LYS A 65 9.19 -23.32 4.10
C LYS A 65 10.24 -23.10 5.18
N CYS A 66 11.32 -23.85 5.12
CA CYS A 66 12.46 -23.66 6.01
C CYS A 66 13.71 -23.30 5.20
N LEU A 67 14.46 -22.30 5.65
CA LEU A 67 15.65 -21.80 4.98
C LEU A 67 16.71 -21.44 6.01
N ASN A 68 17.98 -21.60 5.63
CA ASN A 68 19.08 -21.00 6.36
C ASN A 68 19.24 -19.54 5.96
N SER A 69 19.70 -18.75 6.91
CA SER A 69 20.04 -17.36 6.71
C SER A 69 21.28 -17.01 7.53
N PRO A 70 22.05 -16.00 7.12
CA PRO A 70 22.92 -15.25 8.01
C PRO A 70 22.21 -14.87 9.32
N PRO A 71 22.91 -14.77 10.45
CA PRO A 71 22.30 -14.43 11.73
C PRO A 71 21.69 -13.05 11.78
N LYS A 72 20.55 -12.89 12.44
CA LYS A 72 19.92 -11.57 12.61
C LYS A 72 20.82 -10.67 13.42
N TYR A 73 21.43 -11.23 14.45
CA TYR A 73 22.28 -10.56 15.40
C TYR A 73 23.67 -11.17 15.31
N ILE A 74 24.67 -10.34 15.01
CA ILE A 74 26.07 -10.75 14.99
C ILE A 74 26.82 -9.92 16.03
N LEU A 75 27.61 -10.56 16.90
CA LEU A 75 28.41 -9.83 17.88
C LEU A 75 29.32 -8.82 17.18
N LYS A 76 29.46 -7.63 17.77
CA LYS A 76 30.26 -6.54 17.17
C LYS A 76 31.69 -6.97 16.80
N SER A 77 32.35 -7.72 17.69
CA SER A 77 33.71 -8.25 17.46
C SER A 77 33.77 -9.26 16.31
N GLU A 78 32.79 -10.16 16.26
CA GLU A 78 32.65 -11.18 15.22
C GLU A 78 32.35 -10.55 13.85
N PHE A 79 31.42 -9.60 13.80
CA PHE A 79 31.09 -8.87 12.58
C PHE A 79 32.29 -8.08 12.05
N ASN A 80 33.04 -7.38 12.90
CA ASN A 80 34.24 -6.66 12.47
C ASN A 80 35.29 -7.61 11.88
N SER A 81 35.48 -8.79 12.48
CA SER A 81 36.36 -9.82 11.95
C SER A 81 35.88 -10.33 10.58
N LEU A 82 34.58 -10.58 10.41
CA LEU A 82 33.98 -11.00 9.15
C LEU A 82 34.18 -9.95 8.06
N ILE A 83 33.79 -8.70 8.34
CA ILE A 83 33.86 -7.58 7.41
C ILE A 83 35.28 -7.33 6.88
N ASN A 84 36.31 -7.57 7.70
CA ASN A 84 37.70 -7.40 7.29
C ASN A 84 38.19 -8.47 6.30
N LYS A 85 37.50 -9.61 6.20
CA LYS A 85 37.80 -10.67 5.23
C LYS A 85 37.10 -10.48 3.88
N LEU A 86 36.13 -9.56 3.81
CA LEU A 86 35.31 -9.36 2.62
C LEU A 86 36.00 -8.48 1.58
N SER A 87 35.71 -8.75 0.31
CA SER A 87 36.02 -7.83 -0.79
C SER A 87 35.31 -6.48 -0.57
N SER A 88 35.83 -5.41 -1.18
CA SER A 88 35.21 -4.08 -1.07
C SER A 88 33.74 -4.07 -1.52
N SER A 89 33.38 -4.86 -2.56
CA SER A 89 32.01 -4.99 -3.05
C SER A 89 31.11 -5.74 -2.06
N ASP A 90 31.59 -6.86 -1.51
CA ASP A 90 30.81 -7.68 -0.57
C ASP A 90 30.63 -6.95 0.76
N LYS A 91 31.68 -6.28 1.24
CA LYS A 91 31.63 -5.42 2.43
C LYS A 91 30.56 -4.34 2.29
N SER A 92 30.52 -3.66 1.14
CA SER A 92 29.49 -2.66 0.85
C SER A 92 28.09 -3.25 0.91
N LEU A 93 27.88 -4.42 0.29
CA LEU A 93 26.59 -5.10 0.31
C LEU A 93 26.18 -5.52 1.74
N VAL A 94 27.07 -6.13 2.51
CA VAL A 94 26.77 -6.58 3.89
C VAL A 94 26.46 -5.40 4.80
N LEU A 95 27.26 -4.33 4.77
CA LEU A 95 27.04 -3.12 5.57
C LEU A 95 25.74 -2.40 5.22
N LYS A 96 25.26 -2.54 3.98
CA LYS A 96 23.93 -2.05 3.58
C LYS A 96 22.82 -2.64 4.47
N TYR A 97 22.91 -3.94 4.74
CA TYR A 97 21.85 -4.69 5.42
C TYR A 97 22.10 -4.94 6.89
N TYR A 98 23.31 -4.77 7.41
CA TYR A 98 23.58 -4.84 8.85
C TYR A 98 23.76 -3.44 9.44
N GLY A 99 22.84 -3.05 10.33
CA GLY A 99 22.95 -1.84 11.15
C GLY A 99 23.69 -2.12 12.45
N GLU A 100 24.18 -1.09 13.11
CA GLU A 100 24.88 -1.20 14.41
C GLU A 100 23.92 -0.89 15.57
N ASP A 101 23.91 -1.76 16.57
CA ASP A 101 23.36 -1.55 17.89
C ASP A 101 24.49 -1.69 18.94
N SER A 102 24.25 -1.18 20.14
CA SER A 102 25.20 -1.11 21.27
C SER A 102 26.06 -2.36 21.50
N LYS A 103 25.52 -3.56 21.22
CA LYS A 103 26.21 -4.86 21.38
C LYS A 103 26.31 -5.72 20.12
N TYR A 104 25.46 -5.48 19.12
CA TYR A 104 25.29 -6.37 17.97
C TYR A 104 25.18 -5.58 16.67
N PHE A 105 25.58 -6.20 15.57
CA PHE A 105 25.09 -5.83 14.25
C PHE A 105 23.76 -6.52 13.98
N ILE A 106 22.76 -5.74 13.62
CA ILE A 106 21.39 -6.18 13.39
C ILE A 106 21.11 -6.18 11.89
N MET A 107 20.72 -7.33 11.35
CA MET A 107 20.22 -7.43 9.99
C MET A 107 18.91 -6.63 9.88
N LYS A 108 18.96 -5.51 9.16
CA LYS A 108 17.83 -4.66 8.78
C LYS A 108 16.80 -5.48 7.99
N ASP A 109 15.55 -5.03 8.01
CA ASP A 109 14.41 -5.73 7.42
C ASP A 109 14.69 -6.25 6.00
N LEU A 110 14.84 -7.58 5.93
CA LEU A 110 15.09 -8.32 4.71
C LEU A 110 13.93 -9.28 4.49
N THR A 111 13.00 -8.88 3.63
CA THR A 111 11.93 -9.76 3.13
C THR A 111 12.26 -10.37 1.78
N ASP A 112 13.34 -9.92 1.12
CA ASP A 112 13.75 -10.42 -0.20
C ASP A 112 14.72 -11.61 -0.09
N MET A 113 14.19 -12.79 -0.42
CA MET A 113 14.94 -14.04 -0.43
C MET A 113 16.18 -14.02 -1.34
N LYS A 114 16.17 -13.23 -2.42
CA LYS A 114 17.34 -13.14 -3.31
C LYS A 114 18.50 -12.48 -2.59
N ILE A 115 18.22 -11.42 -1.84
CA ILE A 115 19.25 -10.70 -1.09
C ILE A 115 19.74 -11.57 0.08
N ILE A 116 18.84 -12.25 0.80
CA ILE A 116 19.23 -13.18 1.86
C ILE A 116 20.21 -14.23 1.32
N LYS A 117 19.89 -14.87 0.18
CA LYS A 117 20.78 -15.85 -0.46
C LYS A 117 22.11 -15.25 -0.94
N GLN A 118 22.11 -14.00 -1.40
CA GLN A 118 23.35 -13.32 -1.79
C GLN A 118 24.26 -13.09 -0.58
N ILE A 119 23.73 -12.58 0.53
CA ILE A 119 24.50 -12.36 1.77
C ILE A 119 24.96 -13.71 2.35
N ASP A 120 24.09 -14.72 2.33
CA ASP A 120 24.43 -16.07 2.79
C ASP A 120 25.66 -16.63 2.06
N LYS A 121 25.66 -16.53 0.72
CA LYS A 121 26.79 -16.94 -0.11
C LYS A 121 28.08 -16.17 0.19
N ILE A 122 27.98 -14.86 0.50
CA ILE A 122 29.14 -14.07 0.92
C ILE A 122 29.72 -14.62 2.23
N PHE A 123 28.85 -14.92 3.20
CA PHE A 123 29.26 -15.48 4.49
C PHE A 123 29.80 -16.90 4.37
N GLU A 124 29.26 -17.71 3.46
CA GLU A 124 29.85 -19.01 3.09
C GLU A 124 31.28 -18.84 2.55
N GLY A 125 31.52 -17.84 1.69
CA GLY A 125 32.83 -17.58 1.10
C GLY A 125 33.93 -17.15 2.10
N VAL A 126 33.57 -16.80 3.33
CA VAL A 126 34.52 -16.51 4.42
C VAL A 126 34.46 -17.53 5.56
N ASP A 127 33.96 -18.73 5.26
CA ASP A 127 33.83 -19.88 6.17
C ASP A 127 33.06 -19.56 7.46
N TYR A 128 32.08 -18.66 7.36
CA TYR A 128 31.19 -18.39 8.49
C TYR A 128 30.13 -19.47 8.56
N THR A 129 29.98 -20.15 9.71
CA THR A 129 29.13 -21.34 9.85
C THR A 129 27.88 -21.15 10.70
N LYS A 130 27.79 -20.07 11.49
CA LYS A 130 26.57 -19.77 12.26
C LYS A 130 25.45 -19.37 11.31
N ARG A 131 24.31 -20.06 11.40
CA ARG A 131 23.12 -19.81 10.58
C ARG A 131 21.88 -19.75 11.46
N ASP A 132 21.04 -18.77 11.14
CA ASP A 132 19.67 -18.71 11.62
C ASP A 132 18.77 -19.59 10.78
N TYR A 133 17.66 -20.01 11.36
CA TYR A 133 16.58 -20.72 10.68
C TYR A 133 15.42 -19.76 10.44
N ILE A 134 15.08 -19.58 9.17
CA ILE A 134 13.87 -18.89 8.77
C ILE A 134 12.80 -19.93 8.47
N MET A 135 11.69 -19.86 9.19
CA MET A 135 10.54 -20.72 8.99
C MET A 135 9.32 -19.89 8.62
N PHE A 136 8.68 -20.25 7.51
CA PHE A 136 7.47 -19.60 7.04
C PHE A 136 6.36 -20.63 6.98
N PHE A 137 5.38 -20.48 7.86
CA PHE A 137 4.15 -21.26 7.86
C PHE A 137 3.08 -20.48 7.12
N PHE A 138 2.48 -21.13 6.13
CA PHE A 138 1.53 -20.49 5.24
C PHE A 138 0.31 -21.35 4.98
N ASN A 139 -0.77 -20.69 4.60
CA ASN A 139 -1.99 -21.35 4.17
C ASN A 139 -2.00 -21.44 2.64
N ILE A 140 -2.67 -22.46 2.12
CA ILE A 140 -2.96 -22.64 0.71
C ILE A 140 -4.45 -22.40 0.53
N ASN A 141 -4.80 -21.45 -0.35
CA ASN A 141 -6.17 -21.28 -0.77
C ASN A 141 -6.56 -22.47 -1.67
N PRO A 142 -7.50 -23.34 -1.24
CA PRO A 142 -7.83 -24.55 -1.99
C PRO A 142 -8.40 -24.27 -3.38
N GLU A 143 -9.16 -23.18 -3.51
CA GLU A 143 -9.85 -22.82 -4.76
C GLU A 143 -8.87 -22.35 -5.84
N SER A 144 -7.82 -21.63 -5.44
CA SER A 144 -6.82 -21.07 -6.37
C SER A 144 -5.50 -21.84 -6.41
N LYS A 145 -5.28 -22.79 -5.49
CA LYS A 145 -4.00 -23.45 -5.22
C LYS A 145 -2.83 -22.48 -5.00
N LYS A 146 -3.11 -21.23 -4.63
CA LYS A 146 -2.11 -20.20 -4.32
C LYS A 146 -1.90 -20.08 -2.82
N ILE A 147 -0.70 -19.65 -2.43
CA ILE A 147 -0.39 -19.31 -1.04
C ILE A 147 -1.24 -18.11 -0.62
N SER A 148 -1.91 -18.20 0.53
CA SER A 148 -2.61 -17.10 1.17
C SER A 148 -1.78 -16.57 2.34
N TYR A 149 -1.42 -15.29 2.31
CA TYR A 149 -0.60 -14.68 3.37
C TYR A 149 -1.40 -14.38 4.64
N PHE A 150 -2.71 -14.34 4.56
CA PHE A 150 -3.52 -14.09 5.72
C PHE A 150 -3.51 -15.29 6.69
N GLY A 151 -3.25 -15.00 7.96
CA GLY A 151 -2.99 -16.07 8.92
C GLY A 151 -1.75 -16.89 8.55
N SER A 152 -0.79 -16.29 7.84
CA SER A 152 0.56 -16.84 7.72
C SER A 152 1.45 -16.24 8.80
N ILE A 153 2.48 -16.99 9.18
CA ILE A 153 3.43 -16.55 10.19
C ILE A 153 4.86 -16.88 9.76
N TYR A 154 5.71 -15.89 9.90
CA TYR A 154 7.14 -15.99 9.75
C TYR A 154 7.77 -16.11 11.14
N TYR A 155 8.78 -16.95 11.24
CA TYR A 155 9.66 -17.05 12.38
C TYR A 155 11.10 -16.98 11.93
N ARG A 156 11.93 -16.34 12.74
CA ARG A 156 13.37 -16.45 12.67
C ARG A 156 13.89 -16.96 14.00
N PHE A 157 14.66 -18.03 13.93
CA PHE A 157 15.36 -18.61 15.05
C PHE A 157 16.85 -18.43 14.86
N ASP A 158 17.57 -18.22 15.96
CA ASP A 158 19.02 -18.16 15.90
C ASP A 158 19.65 -19.56 15.75
N CYS A 159 20.99 -19.62 15.72
CA CYS A 159 21.70 -20.89 15.65
C CYS A 159 21.51 -21.79 16.89
N ALA A 160 21.09 -21.22 18.04
CA ALA A 160 20.73 -21.95 19.24
C ALA A 160 19.25 -22.40 19.23
N LYS A 161 18.53 -22.16 18.12
CA LYS A 161 17.11 -22.47 17.93
C LYS A 161 16.19 -21.63 18.85
N GLU A 162 16.65 -20.48 19.31
CA GLU A 162 15.85 -19.50 20.07
C GLU A 162 15.09 -18.55 19.14
N LEU A 163 13.82 -18.24 19.45
CA LEU A 163 13.00 -17.36 18.62
C LEU A 163 13.45 -15.90 18.78
N VAL A 164 13.93 -15.29 17.71
CA VAL A 164 14.44 -13.91 17.72
C VAL A 164 13.51 -12.91 17.02
N GLU A 165 12.67 -13.36 16.10
CA GLU A 165 11.67 -12.53 15.42
C GLU A 165 10.49 -13.36 14.96
N SER A 166 9.30 -12.75 14.98
CA SER A 166 8.14 -13.28 14.28
C SER A 166 7.38 -12.18 13.55
N LYS A 167 6.85 -12.51 12.37
CA LYS A 167 5.94 -11.64 11.62
C LYS A 167 4.62 -12.36 11.38
N VAL A 168 3.52 -11.75 11.82
CA VAL A 168 2.17 -12.31 11.67
C VAL A 168 1.41 -11.51 10.61
N PHE A 169 1.13 -12.15 9.48
CA PHE A 169 0.52 -11.49 8.33
C PHE A 169 -1.00 -11.49 8.42
N PHE A 170 -1.61 -10.32 8.24
CA PHE A 170 -3.05 -10.11 8.42
C PHE A 170 -3.76 -9.63 7.15
N HIS A 171 -3.08 -9.53 6.01
CA HIS A 171 -3.67 -9.44 4.68
C HIS A 171 -3.04 -10.48 3.75
N ASP A 172 -3.65 -10.71 2.58
CA ASP A 172 -3.01 -11.45 1.49
C ASP A 172 -1.90 -10.62 0.80
N SER A 173 -0.90 -10.23 1.59
CA SER A 173 0.25 -9.43 1.18
C SER A 173 1.42 -9.65 2.15
N ASN A 174 2.65 -9.64 1.64
CA ASN A 174 3.85 -9.65 2.47
C ASN A 174 4.19 -8.28 3.08
N LEU A 175 3.35 -7.27 2.89
CA LEU A 175 3.57 -5.89 3.32
C LEU A 175 2.73 -5.49 4.54
N SER A 176 1.78 -6.31 4.97
CA SER A 176 0.88 -6.03 6.09
C SER A 176 1.04 -7.09 7.18
N TYR A 177 1.75 -6.76 8.26
CA TYR A 177 2.09 -7.70 9.33
C TYR A 177 2.32 -7.05 10.69
N LEU A 178 2.12 -7.84 11.74
CA LEU A 178 2.58 -7.54 13.10
C LEU A 178 4.02 -8.04 13.22
N GLN A 179 4.95 -7.22 13.70
CA GLN A 179 6.34 -7.58 13.91
C GLN A 179 6.65 -7.67 15.41
N PHE A 180 7.06 -8.85 15.85
CA PHE A 180 7.54 -9.14 17.19
C PHE A 180 9.04 -9.40 17.12
N ASP A 181 9.80 -8.77 18.02
CA ASP A 181 11.26 -8.81 18.00
C ASP A 181 11.80 -8.97 19.42
N ILE A 182 12.81 -9.81 19.60
CA ILE A 182 13.43 -10.03 20.92
C ILE A 182 14.04 -8.76 21.53
N THR A 183 14.41 -7.78 20.69
CA THR A 183 14.91 -6.47 21.13
C THR A 183 13.82 -5.55 21.69
N LYS A 184 12.54 -5.90 21.48
CA LYS A 184 11.37 -5.13 21.89
C LYS A 184 10.59 -5.89 22.95
N GLU A 185 11.07 -5.83 24.18
CA GLU A 185 10.46 -6.53 25.31
C GLU A 185 8.97 -6.16 25.47
N ASN A 186 8.08 -7.15 25.32
CA ASN A 186 6.62 -7.00 25.43
C ASN A 186 6.01 -5.94 24.47
N LYS A 187 6.74 -5.61 23.39
CA LYS A 187 6.35 -4.61 22.40
C LYS A 187 6.38 -5.15 20.97
N PHE A 188 5.36 -4.84 20.18
CA PHE A 188 5.31 -5.17 18.76
C PHE A 188 4.99 -3.94 17.91
N ASP A 189 5.40 -4.00 16.65
CA ASP A 189 5.10 -2.96 15.65
C ASP A 189 4.09 -3.50 14.63
N LEU A 190 3.35 -2.59 14.02
CA LEU A 190 2.33 -2.89 13.02
C LEU A 190 2.72 -2.22 11.71
N TYR A 191 2.87 -3.03 10.67
CA TYR A 191 3.12 -2.58 9.32
C TYR A 191 1.87 -2.76 8.47
N LEU A 192 1.49 -1.73 7.72
CA LEU A 192 0.36 -1.72 6.79
C LEU A 192 0.84 -1.24 5.44
N PHE A 193 0.65 -2.04 4.38
CA PHE A 193 1.13 -1.76 3.03
C PHE A 193 2.63 -1.35 2.97
N GLY A 194 3.44 -1.93 3.85
CA GLY A 194 4.88 -1.77 3.88
C GLY A 194 5.35 -0.56 4.69
N LYS A 195 4.43 0.19 5.29
CA LYS A 195 4.75 1.31 6.19
C LYS A 195 4.53 0.95 7.64
N LEU A 196 5.41 1.44 8.50
CA LEU A 196 5.20 1.42 9.94
C LEU A 196 3.98 2.28 10.29
N TYR A 197 2.89 1.62 10.69
CA TYR A 197 1.59 2.23 10.94
C TYR A 197 1.34 2.47 12.43
N ARG A 198 1.77 1.54 13.29
CA ARG A 198 1.87 1.72 14.74
C ARG A 198 3.18 1.16 15.25
N LYS A 199 3.71 1.81 16.29
CA LYS A 199 4.95 1.40 16.95
C LYS A 199 4.71 1.11 18.42
N ASN A 200 5.44 0.16 18.99
CA ASN A 200 5.51 -0.14 20.41
C ASN A 200 4.13 -0.45 21.06
N LEU A 201 3.30 -1.21 20.36
CA LEU A 201 2.05 -1.78 20.89
C LEU A 201 2.35 -2.89 21.89
N ASN A 202 1.47 -3.12 22.87
CA ASN A 202 1.73 -4.05 23.97
C ASN A 202 1.28 -5.46 23.64
N TYR A 203 2.07 -6.45 24.05
CA TYR A 203 1.65 -7.85 24.20
C TYR A 203 2.10 -8.41 25.56
N TYR A 204 1.41 -9.44 26.07
CA TYR A 204 1.55 -9.88 27.48
C TYR A 204 1.91 -11.37 27.63
N PHE A 205 2.66 -11.91 26.67
CA PHE A 205 3.11 -13.31 26.68
C PHE A 205 4.59 -13.38 26.29
N PRO A 206 5.35 -14.41 26.69
CA PRO A 206 6.74 -14.57 26.23
C PRO A 206 6.80 -14.69 24.70
N LEU A 207 7.81 -14.08 24.07
CA LEU A 207 7.97 -14.09 22.60
C LEU A 207 7.89 -15.52 22.03
N ASP A 208 8.57 -16.47 22.68
CA ASP A 208 8.62 -17.88 22.29
C ASP A 208 7.23 -18.56 22.22
N SER A 209 6.24 -18.04 22.96
CA SER A 209 4.86 -18.56 22.93
C SER A 209 4.18 -18.36 21.56
N LEU A 210 4.67 -17.45 20.71
CA LEU A 210 4.14 -17.23 19.35
C LEU A 210 4.15 -18.49 18.48
N LYS A 211 5.00 -19.49 18.79
CA LYS A 211 4.99 -20.82 18.15
C LYS A 211 3.65 -21.53 18.31
N TYR A 212 2.96 -21.29 19.42
CA TYR A 212 1.80 -22.06 19.86
C TYR A 212 0.51 -21.25 19.90
N ILE A 213 0.60 -19.93 19.73
CA ILE A 213 -0.52 -19.00 19.78
C ILE A 213 -1.43 -19.14 18.57
N SER A 214 -2.75 -19.12 18.82
CA SER A 214 -3.79 -19.15 17.78
C SER A 214 -4.06 -17.79 17.17
N PHE A 215 -4.56 -17.76 15.93
CA PHE A 215 -4.99 -16.49 15.33
C PHE A 215 -6.17 -15.85 16.06
N SER A 216 -6.99 -16.62 16.75
CA SER A 216 -8.01 -16.06 17.66
C SER A 216 -7.37 -15.27 18.81
N SER A 217 -6.25 -15.75 19.36
CA SER A 217 -5.50 -15.01 20.38
C SER A 217 -4.82 -13.77 19.80
N ILE A 218 -4.31 -13.84 18.56
CA ILE A 218 -3.82 -12.65 17.85
C ILE A 218 -4.95 -11.63 17.63
N ASN A 219 -6.15 -12.05 17.24
CA ASN A 219 -7.30 -11.15 17.12
C ASN A 219 -7.69 -10.52 18.46
N SER A 220 -7.54 -11.26 19.57
CA SER A 220 -7.75 -10.71 20.91
C SER A 220 -6.72 -9.62 21.22
N LEU A 221 -5.43 -9.88 20.92
CA LEU A 221 -4.36 -8.89 21.03
C LEU A 221 -4.62 -7.62 20.20
N LEU A 222 -5.11 -7.77 18.96
CA LEU A 222 -5.48 -6.63 18.11
C LEU A 222 -6.64 -5.82 18.73
N SER A 223 -7.60 -6.50 19.33
CA SER A 223 -8.77 -5.87 19.95
C SER A 223 -8.39 -5.12 21.22
N GLU A 224 -7.53 -5.70 22.06
CA GLU A 224 -6.96 -5.06 23.25
C GLU A 224 -6.17 -3.78 22.90
N ASN A 225 -5.45 -3.79 21.78
CA ASN A 225 -4.75 -2.62 21.26
C ASN A 225 -5.65 -1.67 20.45
N ARG A 226 -6.95 -1.97 20.29
CA ARG A 226 -7.94 -1.17 19.55
C ARG A 226 -7.55 -0.89 18.09
N ILE A 227 -6.96 -1.89 17.44
CA ILE A 227 -6.50 -1.77 16.04
C ILE A 227 -7.22 -2.71 15.08
N SER A 228 -8.05 -3.64 15.57
CA SER A 228 -8.80 -4.58 14.73
C SER A 228 -9.55 -3.89 13.59
N ASP A 229 -10.41 -2.91 13.92
CA ASP A 229 -11.22 -2.18 12.94
C ASP A 229 -10.39 -1.22 12.07
N GLU A 230 -9.14 -0.95 12.43
CA GLU A 230 -8.25 -0.11 11.64
C GLU A 230 -7.52 -0.89 10.54
N ILE A 231 -7.35 -2.21 10.69
CA ILE A 231 -6.48 -2.99 9.79
C ILE A 231 -7.13 -4.26 9.23
N LEU A 232 -8.10 -4.87 9.92
CA LEU A 232 -8.67 -6.12 9.46
C LEU A 232 -9.71 -5.87 8.37
N ILE A 233 -9.62 -6.64 7.28
CA ILE A 233 -10.64 -6.64 6.24
C ILE A 233 -11.72 -7.62 6.66
N THR A 234 -12.90 -7.10 6.95
CA THR A 234 -14.06 -7.88 7.40
C THR A 234 -15.21 -7.86 6.39
N LYS A 235 -15.02 -7.16 5.26
CA LYS A 235 -16.01 -6.95 4.21
C LYS A 235 -15.52 -7.59 2.91
N ASP A 236 -16.45 -8.07 2.10
CA ASP A 236 -16.21 -8.41 0.71
C ASP A 236 -17.19 -7.61 -0.15
N ASP A 237 -16.68 -6.70 -0.98
CA ASP A 237 -17.49 -5.87 -1.88
C ASP A 237 -17.20 -6.16 -3.35
N SER A 238 -16.39 -7.18 -3.63
CA SER A 238 -15.86 -7.48 -4.95
C SER A 238 -16.93 -7.65 -6.02
N VAL A 239 -18.03 -8.34 -5.70
CA VAL A 239 -19.16 -8.55 -6.62
C VAL A 239 -19.77 -7.22 -7.05
N ILE A 240 -20.06 -6.33 -6.09
CA ILE A 240 -20.69 -5.03 -6.38
C ILE A 240 -19.71 -4.13 -7.13
N LYS A 241 -18.44 -4.10 -6.72
CA LYS A 241 -17.38 -3.32 -7.41
C LYS A 241 -17.17 -3.77 -8.84
N ASN A 242 -17.14 -5.08 -9.10
CA ASN A 242 -16.96 -5.62 -10.45
C ASN A 242 -18.16 -5.29 -11.35
N LYS A 243 -19.41 -5.42 -10.86
CA LYS A 243 -20.59 -4.99 -11.61
C LYS A 243 -20.57 -3.49 -11.91
N PHE A 244 -20.13 -2.67 -10.95
CA PHE A 244 -19.96 -1.23 -11.15
C PHE A 244 -18.96 -0.93 -12.27
N ILE A 245 -17.77 -1.56 -12.21
CA ILE A 245 -16.73 -1.42 -13.24
C ILE A 245 -17.31 -1.78 -14.62
N GLU A 246 -17.97 -2.93 -14.73
CA GLU A 246 -18.55 -3.42 -15.98
C GLU A 246 -19.57 -2.44 -16.57
N LYS A 247 -20.44 -1.86 -15.74
CA LYS A 247 -21.52 -0.97 -16.19
C LYS A 247 -21.10 0.47 -16.44
N VAL A 248 -20.13 0.98 -15.68
CA VAL A 248 -19.79 2.42 -15.66
C VAL A 248 -18.44 2.72 -16.29
N ILE A 249 -17.44 1.87 -16.07
CA ILE A 249 -16.05 2.14 -16.47
C ILE A 249 -15.72 1.43 -17.78
N THR A 250 -16.01 0.14 -17.90
CA THR A 250 -15.71 -0.68 -19.08
C THR A 250 -16.21 -0.07 -20.40
N PRO A 251 -17.40 0.58 -20.48
CA PRO A 251 -17.86 1.20 -21.72
C PRO A 251 -16.96 2.34 -22.24
N SER A 252 -16.10 2.88 -21.38
CA SER A 252 -15.20 4.00 -21.70
C SER A 252 -13.75 3.55 -21.98
N LEU A 253 -13.48 2.24 -22.00
CA LEU A 253 -12.13 1.71 -22.21
C LEU A 253 -11.75 1.65 -23.69
N ASN A 254 -10.44 1.69 -23.95
CA ASN A 254 -9.79 1.67 -25.26
C ASN A 254 -10.09 2.83 -26.24
N PRO A 255 -10.28 4.08 -25.80
CA PRO A 255 -10.24 5.23 -26.69
C PRO A 255 -8.80 5.48 -27.16
N ASN A 256 -8.63 6.18 -28.28
CA ASN A 256 -7.32 6.74 -28.60
C ASN A 256 -6.95 7.78 -27.52
N TYR A 257 -5.65 7.89 -27.22
CA TYR A 257 -5.16 8.96 -26.38
C TYR A 257 -5.03 10.26 -27.19
N TYR A 258 -5.64 11.34 -26.69
CA TYR A 258 -5.48 12.68 -27.24
C TYR A 258 -5.19 13.67 -26.10
N LYS A 259 -4.10 14.44 -26.19
CA LYS A 259 -3.57 15.25 -25.07
C LYS A 259 -4.61 16.17 -24.43
N ASP A 260 -5.49 16.75 -25.24
CA ASP A 260 -6.51 17.71 -24.82
C ASP A 260 -7.93 17.20 -25.10
N GLY A 261 -8.15 15.88 -25.09
CA GLY A 261 -9.40 15.31 -25.63
C GLY A 261 -10.48 14.99 -24.59
N ALA A 262 -11.74 15.24 -24.96
CA ALA A 262 -12.95 14.78 -24.26
C ALA A 262 -14.10 14.52 -25.26
N LEU A 263 -15.24 14.02 -24.76
CA LEU A 263 -16.49 13.91 -25.53
C LEU A 263 -17.44 15.06 -25.17
N ASN A 264 -18.05 15.70 -26.16
CA ASN A 264 -19.09 16.73 -25.95
C ASN A 264 -20.48 16.12 -25.65
N GLN A 265 -21.52 16.96 -25.53
CA GLN A 265 -22.89 16.50 -25.24
C GLN A 265 -23.49 15.56 -26.30
N PHE A 266 -22.94 15.57 -27.52
CA PHE A 266 -23.36 14.74 -28.64
C PHE A 266 -22.53 13.45 -28.79
N GLY A 267 -21.49 13.27 -27.97
CA GLY A 267 -20.57 12.13 -28.07
C GLY A 267 -19.52 12.28 -29.16
N GLU A 268 -19.25 13.51 -29.61
CA GLU A 268 -18.17 13.80 -30.55
C GLU A 268 -16.88 14.14 -29.81
N TYR A 269 -15.74 13.73 -30.36
CA TYR A 269 -14.43 14.07 -29.81
C TYR A 269 -14.13 15.56 -30.01
N VAL A 270 -13.87 16.26 -28.91
CA VAL A 270 -13.58 17.69 -28.89
C VAL A 270 -12.33 17.99 -28.07
N ASN A 271 -11.72 19.15 -28.31
CA ASN A 271 -10.68 19.68 -27.44
C ASN A 271 -11.30 20.23 -26.14
N ILE A 272 -10.66 19.99 -24.99
CA ILE A 272 -11.09 20.54 -23.70
C ILE A 272 -10.89 22.06 -23.67
N SER A 273 -9.79 22.55 -24.24
CA SER A 273 -9.45 23.97 -24.24
C SER A 273 -10.50 24.85 -24.92
N ASP A 274 -10.91 24.50 -26.15
CA ASP A 274 -11.75 25.35 -26.99
C ASP A 274 -13.09 24.71 -27.44
N GLY A 275 -13.36 23.47 -27.04
CA GLY A 275 -14.61 22.76 -27.36
C GLY A 275 -14.78 22.38 -28.83
N LYS A 276 -13.80 22.65 -29.70
CA LYS A 276 -13.92 22.34 -31.14
C LYS A 276 -13.74 20.85 -31.40
N ILE A 277 -14.44 20.37 -32.43
CA ILE A 277 -14.32 18.99 -32.92
C ILE A 277 -12.86 18.70 -33.32
N GLN A 278 -12.35 17.55 -32.88
CA GLN A 278 -11.02 17.08 -33.24
C GLN A 278 -11.02 16.62 -34.71
N THR A 279 -10.18 17.22 -35.54
CA THR A 279 -10.04 16.89 -36.97
C THR A 279 -8.82 15.99 -37.28
N GLY A 280 -8.08 15.58 -36.24
CA GLY A 280 -6.88 14.75 -36.37
C GLY A 280 -7.18 13.31 -36.80
N LYS A 281 -6.16 12.60 -37.28
CA LYS A 281 -6.29 11.20 -37.75
C LYS A 281 -6.66 10.18 -36.66
N SER A 282 -6.49 10.54 -35.39
CA SER A 282 -6.76 9.67 -34.25
C SER A 282 -7.39 10.51 -33.13
N PRO A 283 -8.68 10.87 -33.27
CA PRO A 283 -9.39 11.60 -32.23
C PRO A 283 -9.57 10.70 -31.01
N GLY A 284 -9.58 11.30 -29.83
CA GLY A 284 -9.50 10.56 -28.58
C GLY A 284 -9.71 11.42 -27.34
N ILE A 285 -9.35 10.87 -26.19
CA ILE A 285 -9.50 11.54 -24.89
C ILE A 285 -8.20 11.47 -24.07
N ASN A 286 -8.04 12.39 -23.13
CA ASN A 286 -7.03 12.29 -22.07
C ASN A 286 -7.65 11.74 -20.78
N CYS A 287 -6.86 11.78 -19.69
CA CYS A 287 -7.33 11.37 -18.36
C CYS A 287 -8.54 12.17 -17.84
N SER A 288 -8.59 13.49 -18.05
CA SER A 288 -9.73 14.34 -17.65
C SER A 288 -10.99 14.02 -18.45
N GLY A 289 -10.86 13.87 -19.78
CA GLY A 289 -11.95 13.46 -20.66
C GLY A 289 -12.47 12.06 -20.33
N PHE A 290 -11.60 11.15 -19.94
CA PHE A 290 -11.99 9.80 -19.50
C PHE A 290 -12.78 9.81 -18.18
N VAL A 291 -12.33 10.57 -17.19
CA VAL A 291 -13.07 10.72 -15.92
C VAL A 291 -14.43 11.42 -16.12
N LYS A 292 -14.51 12.36 -17.07
CA LYS A 292 -15.79 12.91 -17.53
C LYS A 292 -16.69 11.84 -18.13
N GLU A 293 -16.20 10.97 -19.02
CA GLU A 293 -17.05 9.91 -19.60
C GLU A 293 -17.51 8.89 -18.54
N ILE A 294 -16.69 8.57 -17.53
CA ILE A 294 -17.12 7.78 -16.36
C ILE A 294 -18.27 8.48 -15.64
N THR A 295 -18.19 9.80 -15.46
CA THR A 295 -19.25 10.60 -14.85
C THR A 295 -20.53 10.57 -15.69
N ASP A 296 -20.41 10.73 -17.00
CA ASP A 296 -21.53 10.65 -17.94
C ASP A 296 -22.21 9.26 -17.91
N ASN A 297 -21.43 8.17 -17.89
CA ASN A 297 -21.95 6.81 -17.73
C ASN A 297 -22.67 6.62 -16.39
N LEU A 298 -22.10 7.14 -15.31
CA LEU A 298 -22.71 7.07 -13.99
C LEU A 298 -24.07 7.76 -13.99
N ILE A 299 -24.19 8.96 -14.56
CA ILE A 299 -25.47 9.67 -14.64
C ILE A 299 -26.47 8.89 -15.51
N ARG A 300 -26.02 8.34 -16.66
CA ARG A 300 -26.85 7.54 -17.56
C ARG A 300 -27.42 6.27 -16.94
N LEU A 301 -26.79 5.71 -15.91
CA LEU A 301 -27.37 4.59 -15.15
C LEU A 301 -28.72 4.97 -14.50
N LYS A 302 -28.84 6.20 -14.01
CA LYS A 302 -30.08 6.71 -13.40
C LYS A 302 -31.03 7.28 -14.44
N ASP A 303 -30.51 8.05 -15.39
CA ASP A 303 -31.28 8.67 -16.47
C ASP A 303 -30.72 8.26 -17.84
N PRO A 304 -31.24 7.18 -18.45
CA PRO A 304 -30.77 6.73 -19.76
C PRO A 304 -30.94 7.75 -20.89
N LYS A 305 -31.78 8.79 -20.71
CA LYS A 305 -31.99 9.86 -21.70
C LYS A 305 -31.02 11.04 -21.52
N PHE A 306 -30.22 11.03 -20.45
CA PHE A 306 -29.24 12.07 -20.18
C PHE A 306 -28.26 12.21 -21.36
N LYS A 307 -28.19 13.42 -21.90
CA LYS A 307 -27.12 13.82 -22.84
C LYS A 307 -25.87 14.09 -22.02
N ARG A 308 -24.69 13.72 -22.54
CA ARG A 308 -23.40 13.93 -21.86
C ARG A 308 -23.26 15.38 -21.40
N LEU A 309 -22.49 15.59 -20.34
CA LEU A 309 -22.09 16.92 -19.90
C LEU A 309 -21.39 17.68 -21.03
N THR A 310 -21.57 18.99 -21.08
CA THR A 310 -20.75 19.83 -21.97
C THR A 310 -19.35 20.00 -21.39
N VAL A 311 -18.36 20.30 -22.23
CA VAL A 311 -16.99 20.60 -21.74
C VAL A 311 -16.96 21.90 -20.95
N GLU A 312 -17.77 22.89 -21.34
CA GLU A 312 -17.85 24.20 -20.67
C GLU A 312 -18.31 24.05 -19.22
N GLU A 313 -19.34 23.24 -18.96
CA GLU A 313 -19.79 22.94 -17.60
C GLU A 313 -18.74 22.19 -16.77
N CYS A 314 -17.85 21.44 -17.41
CA CYS A 314 -16.78 20.74 -16.71
C CYS A 314 -15.61 21.68 -16.37
N LYS A 315 -15.30 22.69 -17.20
CA LYS A 315 -14.14 23.58 -17.01
C LYS A 315 -14.45 24.88 -16.27
N GLU A 316 -15.67 25.04 -15.74
CA GLU A 316 -16.09 26.20 -14.98
C GLU A 316 -15.14 26.46 -13.79
N LYS A 317 -14.55 27.67 -13.76
CA LYS A 317 -13.61 28.08 -12.71
C LYS A 317 -14.38 28.47 -11.46
N ARG A 318 -13.96 27.94 -10.31
CA ARG A 318 -14.73 28.06 -9.06
C ARG A 318 -14.18 29.14 -8.13
N TYR A 319 -14.10 30.37 -8.63
CA TYR A 319 -13.44 31.49 -7.93
C TYR A 319 -13.94 31.72 -6.49
N GLU A 320 -15.25 31.61 -6.26
CA GLU A 320 -15.87 31.88 -4.95
C GLU A 320 -15.65 30.75 -3.93
N ASP A 321 -15.40 29.52 -4.39
CA ASP A 321 -15.21 28.35 -3.53
C ASP A 321 -13.77 28.20 -3.02
N ARG A 322 -12.83 28.95 -3.60
CA ARG A 322 -11.40 28.85 -3.30
C ARG A 322 -11.11 29.53 -1.98
N LYS A 323 -10.52 28.77 -1.05
CA LYS A 323 -10.05 29.32 0.24
C LYS A 323 -8.73 30.07 0.10
N ASP A 324 -7.94 29.73 -0.92
CA ASP A 324 -6.63 30.33 -1.19
C ASP A 324 -6.59 30.91 -2.60
N ASN A 325 -6.42 32.24 -2.67
CA ASN A 325 -6.33 33.00 -3.92
C ASN A 325 -4.88 33.40 -4.26
N SER A 326 -3.88 32.77 -3.63
CA SER A 326 -2.46 33.07 -3.86
C SER A 326 -2.02 32.96 -5.33
N TYR A 327 -2.77 32.23 -6.15
CA TYR A 327 -2.47 32.00 -7.57
C TYR A 327 -3.49 32.61 -8.53
N ALA A 328 -4.42 33.44 -8.04
CA ALA A 328 -5.50 34.02 -8.86
C ALA A 328 -4.97 34.82 -10.07
N ALA A 329 -3.82 35.49 -9.93
CA ALA A 329 -3.18 36.22 -11.01
C ALA A 329 -2.75 35.35 -12.21
N TYR A 330 -2.76 34.03 -12.07
CA TYR A 330 -2.35 33.07 -13.10
C TYR A 330 -3.50 32.23 -13.65
N ASP A 331 -4.76 32.53 -13.27
CA ASP A 331 -5.91 31.71 -13.63
C ASP A 331 -6.12 31.62 -15.15
N ASP A 332 -5.91 32.72 -15.88
CA ASP A 332 -6.18 32.74 -17.32
C ASP A 332 -5.06 32.11 -18.16
N ASP A 333 -3.81 32.29 -17.73
CA ASP A 333 -2.66 31.83 -18.49
C ASP A 333 -2.22 30.40 -18.15
N LEU A 334 -2.35 30.01 -16.87
CA LEU A 334 -1.73 28.78 -16.35
C LEU A 334 -2.71 27.85 -15.63
N ASP A 335 -3.93 28.32 -15.33
CA ASP A 335 -5.02 27.59 -14.67
C ASP A 335 -4.56 26.61 -13.57
N PRO A 336 -3.99 27.13 -12.46
CA PRO A 336 -3.39 26.30 -11.42
C PRO A 336 -4.40 25.37 -10.73
N PHE A 337 -5.70 25.67 -10.83
CA PHE A 337 -6.77 24.94 -10.16
C PHE A 337 -7.56 24.02 -11.10
N PHE A 338 -7.22 23.97 -12.40
CA PHE A 338 -7.96 23.20 -13.42
C PHE A 338 -8.43 21.82 -12.95
N GLY A 339 -7.52 20.98 -12.46
CA GLY A 339 -7.86 19.60 -12.08
C GLY A 339 -8.83 19.50 -10.89
N VAL A 340 -8.70 20.44 -9.94
CA VAL A 340 -9.56 20.52 -8.75
C VAL A 340 -10.93 21.03 -9.14
N ASP A 341 -11.00 22.12 -9.90
CA ASP A 341 -12.26 22.71 -10.38
C ASP A 341 -13.01 21.74 -11.30
N TRP A 342 -12.31 21.14 -12.27
CA TRP A 342 -12.84 20.08 -13.13
C TRP A 342 -13.52 18.97 -12.34
N THR A 343 -12.84 18.47 -11.30
CA THR A 343 -13.36 17.36 -10.51
C THR A 343 -14.51 17.79 -9.60
N LYS A 344 -14.45 18.97 -8.98
CA LYS A 344 -15.55 19.54 -8.18
C LYS A 344 -16.80 19.72 -9.05
N ASN A 345 -16.65 20.20 -10.29
CA ASN A 345 -17.76 20.33 -11.24
C ASN A 345 -18.39 18.97 -11.56
N LEU A 346 -17.58 17.94 -11.86
CA LEU A 346 -18.10 16.59 -12.08
C LEU A 346 -18.84 16.03 -10.86
N VAL A 347 -18.27 16.21 -9.67
CA VAL A 347 -18.87 15.80 -8.39
C VAL A 347 -20.23 16.47 -8.16
N ASP A 348 -20.34 17.77 -8.42
CA ASP A 348 -21.60 18.50 -8.27
C ASP A 348 -22.65 18.04 -9.27
N ARG A 349 -22.26 17.74 -10.51
CA ARG A 349 -23.18 17.18 -11.51
C ARG A 349 -23.68 15.80 -11.10
N ILE A 350 -22.82 14.94 -10.54
CA ILE A 350 -23.24 13.66 -9.98
C ILE A 350 -24.26 13.87 -8.86
N ASN A 351 -23.95 14.76 -7.90
CA ASN A 351 -24.84 15.05 -6.77
C ASN A 351 -26.21 15.58 -7.22
N TYR A 352 -26.21 16.51 -8.19
CA TYR A 352 -27.42 17.07 -8.79
C TYR A 352 -28.28 15.99 -9.44
N HIS A 353 -27.70 15.15 -10.31
CA HIS A 353 -28.46 14.14 -11.04
C HIS A 353 -28.94 13.00 -10.14
N TYR A 354 -28.19 12.64 -9.10
CA TYR A 354 -28.59 11.58 -8.18
C TYR A 354 -29.49 12.03 -7.03
N ASP A 355 -29.62 13.33 -6.79
CA ASP A 355 -30.32 13.92 -5.62
C ASP A 355 -29.74 13.41 -4.29
N TYR A 356 -28.41 13.37 -4.23
CA TYR A 356 -27.68 12.91 -3.05
C TYR A 356 -27.69 13.96 -1.92
N LYS A 357 -28.81 14.05 -1.20
CA LYS A 357 -28.96 14.98 -0.06
C LYS A 357 -28.21 14.55 1.21
N ILE A 358 -27.96 13.25 1.38
CA ILE A 358 -27.32 12.67 2.57
C ILE A 358 -25.99 11.98 2.22
N ILE A 359 -25.99 11.10 1.21
CA ILE A 359 -24.80 10.35 0.76
C ILE A 359 -24.27 10.99 -0.51
N LYS A 360 -23.48 12.06 -0.37
CA LYS A 360 -22.99 12.84 -1.51
C LYS A 360 -21.58 12.44 -1.96
N ALA A 361 -21.30 12.66 -3.23
CA ALA A 361 -19.93 12.74 -3.71
C ALA A 361 -19.27 13.98 -3.09
N GLU A 362 -18.07 13.81 -2.53
CA GLU A 362 -17.38 14.88 -1.80
C GLU A 362 -15.86 14.63 -1.71
N ALA A 363 -15.11 15.68 -1.38
CA ALA A 363 -13.70 15.57 -1.09
C ALA A 363 -13.45 14.80 0.22
N VAL A 364 -12.50 13.87 0.18
CA VAL A 364 -11.94 13.25 1.39
C VAL A 364 -10.86 14.20 1.91
N ASN A 365 -11.18 14.99 2.92
CA ASN A 365 -10.27 16.00 3.50
C ASN A 365 -10.03 15.82 5.01
N LYS A 366 -10.52 14.70 5.57
CA LYS A 366 -10.30 14.31 6.97
C LYS A 366 -9.76 12.89 7.02
N ASP A 367 -8.51 12.75 7.46
CA ASP A 367 -7.90 11.48 7.77
C ASP A 367 -7.20 11.55 9.14
N LYS A 368 -7.11 10.41 9.83
CA LYS A 368 -6.59 10.33 11.21
C LYS A 368 -5.07 10.46 11.30
N TYR A 369 -4.33 10.09 10.25
CA TYR A 369 -2.86 10.04 10.27
C TYR A 369 -2.19 10.92 9.23
N SER A 370 -2.93 11.38 8.23
CA SER A 370 -2.39 12.14 7.12
C SER A 370 -2.80 13.60 7.16
N GLN A 371 -1.83 14.48 6.93
CA GLN A 371 -2.05 15.92 6.84
C GLN A 371 -2.69 16.28 5.49
N TYR A 372 -3.83 16.97 5.54
CA TYR A 372 -4.47 17.55 4.37
C TYR A 372 -3.95 18.96 4.09
N PHE A 373 -3.69 19.27 2.83
CA PHE A 373 -3.33 20.60 2.35
C PHE A 373 -4.48 21.16 1.52
N GLU A 374 -5.05 22.29 1.94
CA GLU A 374 -6.16 22.93 1.22
C GLU A 374 -5.79 23.17 -0.26
N GLU A 375 -6.77 22.94 -1.14
CA GLU A 375 -6.66 22.99 -2.61
C GLU A 375 -5.60 22.09 -3.27
N SER A 376 -4.81 21.32 -2.49
CA SER A 376 -3.75 20.45 -3.02
C SER A 376 -3.96 18.97 -2.69
N GLY A 377 -4.59 18.65 -1.56
CA GLY A 377 -4.87 17.28 -1.12
C GLY A 377 -3.82 16.71 -0.15
N TYR A 378 -3.60 15.41 -0.18
CA TYR A 378 -2.65 14.70 0.69
C TYR A 378 -1.31 14.45 0.01
N TYR A 379 -0.30 14.06 0.79
CA TYR A 379 0.86 13.38 0.23
C TYR A 379 0.44 12.10 -0.48
N PHE A 380 1.02 11.88 -1.67
CA PHE A 380 0.67 10.73 -2.48
C PHE A 380 0.97 9.40 -1.76
N LYS A 381 2.11 9.29 -1.07
CA LYS A 381 2.47 8.08 -0.31
C LYS A 381 1.29 7.56 0.51
N ASP A 382 0.50 8.45 1.12
CA ASP A 382 -0.56 8.08 2.07
C ASP A 382 -1.89 7.70 1.40
N MET A 383 -2.00 7.87 0.08
CA MET A 383 -3.24 7.67 -0.67
C MET A 383 -3.83 6.28 -0.45
N GLN A 384 -2.99 5.22 -0.51
CA GLN A 384 -3.46 3.85 -0.37
C GLN A 384 -4.06 3.59 1.01
N GLU A 385 -3.41 4.07 2.08
CA GLU A 385 -3.91 3.88 3.44
C GLU A 385 -5.13 4.76 3.74
N ILE A 386 -5.22 5.97 3.16
CA ILE A 386 -6.40 6.85 3.29
C ILE A 386 -7.62 6.17 2.65
N ILE A 387 -7.51 5.70 1.41
CA ILE A 387 -8.61 5.03 0.71
C ILE A 387 -9.01 3.73 1.44
N PHE A 388 -8.02 2.97 1.94
CA PHE A 388 -8.29 1.78 2.75
C PHE A 388 -9.14 2.11 3.99
N ARG A 389 -8.73 3.11 4.77
CA ARG A 389 -9.46 3.52 5.98
C ARG A 389 -10.84 4.10 5.68
N ASP A 390 -10.99 4.83 4.57
CA ASP A 390 -12.28 5.37 4.17
C ASP A 390 -13.25 4.24 3.75
N GLN A 391 -12.77 3.27 2.96
CA GLN A 391 -13.55 2.09 2.58
C GLN A 391 -13.92 1.18 3.77
N GLN A 392 -13.05 1.09 4.78
CA GLN A 392 -13.37 0.38 6.03
C GLN A 392 -14.60 0.97 6.71
N LYS A 393 -14.76 2.31 6.69
CA LYS A 393 -15.96 2.97 7.21
C LYS A 393 -17.17 2.66 6.34
N ASP A 394 -17.05 2.88 5.03
CA ASP A 394 -18.14 2.65 4.08
C ASP A 394 -17.59 2.19 2.72
N SER A 395 -17.96 0.97 2.32
CA SER A 395 -17.49 0.35 1.10
C SER A 395 -18.31 0.74 -0.14
N SER A 396 -19.29 1.63 -0.02
CA SER A 396 -20.17 2.02 -1.12
C SER A 396 -19.60 3.07 -2.07
N TYR A 397 -18.29 3.38 -2.04
CA TYR A 397 -17.70 4.45 -2.87
C TYR A 397 -16.62 3.98 -3.85
N PHE A 398 -16.48 4.70 -4.96
CA PHE A 398 -15.25 4.75 -5.76
C PHE A 398 -14.67 6.16 -5.69
N TYR A 399 -13.51 6.40 -6.29
CA TYR A 399 -12.76 7.64 -6.06
C TYR A 399 -12.25 8.27 -7.36
N PHE A 400 -12.25 9.59 -7.42
CA PHE A 400 -11.43 10.36 -8.35
C PHE A 400 -10.24 10.93 -7.60
N ILE A 401 -9.04 10.75 -8.18
CA ILE A 401 -7.79 11.23 -7.62
C ILE A 401 -7.18 12.23 -8.58
N VAL A 402 -7.03 13.47 -8.13
CA VAL A 402 -6.43 14.57 -8.89
C VAL A 402 -5.00 14.75 -8.41
N PHE A 403 -4.05 14.64 -9.33
CA PHE A 403 -2.64 14.80 -9.05
C PHE A 403 -2.14 16.17 -9.49
N ASN A 404 -1.59 16.89 -8.51
CA ASN A 404 -1.03 18.21 -8.69
C ASN A 404 0.43 18.19 -8.27
N LYS A 405 1.27 18.96 -8.95
CA LYS A 405 2.65 19.19 -8.55
C LYS A 405 3.05 20.64 -8.79
N LEU A 406 4.08 21.08 -8.08
CA LEU A 406 4.59 22.42 -8.28
C LEU A 406 5.36 22.49 -9.59
N ARG A 407 5.13 23.53 -10.39
CA ARG A 407 5.94 23.79 -11.58
C ARG A 407 7.40 23.96 -11.20
N ASN A 408 8.26 23.42 -12.05
CA ASN A 408 9.71 23.58 -11.96
C ASN A 408 10.22 24.88 -12.63
N THR A 409 9.31 25.67 -13.21
CA THR A 409 9.58 26.99 -13.79
C THR A 409 8.89 28.08 -12.96
N LYS A 410 9.42 29.31 -12.97
CA LYS A 410 8.76 30.44 -12.33
C LYS A 410 7.53 30.87 -13.16
N PRO A 411 6.43 31.29 -12.52
CA PRO A 411 6.17 31.25 -11.08
C PRO A 411 5.95 29.80 -10.58
N MET A 412 6.41 29.50 -9.37
CA MET A 412 6.27 28.18 -8.76
C MET A 412 4.84 28.02 -8.22
N ILE A 413 3.94 27.55 -9.07
CA ILE A 413 2.52 27.34 -8.76
C ILE A 413 2.13 25.86 -8.90
N PRO A 414 1.10 25.39 -8.17
CA PRO A 414 0.51 24.09 -8.41
C PRO A 414 0.06 23.95 -9.86
N THR A 415 0.22 22.77 -10.42
CA THR A 415 -0.22 22.46 -11.77
C THR A 415 -0.72 21.05 -11.81
N PHE A 416 -1.96 20.95 -12.29
CA PHE A 416 -2.58 19.70 -12.64
C PHE A 416 -1.77 19.01 -13.74
N TYR A 417 -1.55 17.70 -13.58
CA TYR A 417 -0.94 16.92 -14.65
C TYR A 417 -1.61 15.56 -14.87
N HIS A 418 -2.45 15.10 -13.94
CA HIS A 418 -3.11 13.81 -14.08
C HIS A 418 -4.35 13.66 -13.18
N ILE A 419 -5.31 12.85 -13.64
CA ILE A 419 -6.45 12.40 -12.84
C ILE A 419 -6.70 10.91 -13.11
N ALA A 420 -7.13 10.16 -12.10
CA ALA A 420 -7.48 8.75 -12.24
C ALA A 420 -8.78 8.42 -11.51
N ALA A 421 -9.53 7.45 -12.03
CA ALA A 421 -10.61 6.79 -11.31
C ALA A 421 -10.06 5.56 -10.58
N VAL A 422 -10.39 5.43 -9.30
CA VAL A 422 -9.91 4.34 -8.44
C VAL A 422 -11.10 3.63 -7.83
N VAL A 423 -11.21 2.33 -8.11
CA VAL A 423 -12.21 1.45 -7.52
C VAL A 423 -11.50 0.53 -6.54
N PRO A 424 -11.58 0.82 -5.25
CA PRO A 424 -10.93 -0.01 -4.28
C PRO A 424 -11.84 -1.21 -3.94
N VAL A 425 -11.21 -2.38 -3.77
CA VAL A 425 -11.90 -3.67 -3.69
C VAL A 425 -11.39 -4.45 -2.49
N PHE A 426 -12.32 -4.87 -1.65
CA PHE A 426 -12.08 -5.90 -0.64
C PHE A 426 -12.52 -7.26 -1.18
N THR A 427 -11.61 -8.23 -1.10
CA THR A 427 -11.85 -9.64 -1.43
C THR A 427 -11.35 -10.49 -0.28
N ALA A 428 -12.25 -11.06 0.53
CA ALA A 428 -11.97 -11.81 1.76
C ALA A 428 -10.98 -11.15 2.75
N ASN A 429 -9.67 -11.16 2.43
CA ASN A 429 -8.52 -10.69 3.22
C ASN A 429 -7.53 -9.84 2.40
N LYS A 430 -7.90 -9.43 1.18
CA LYS A 430 -7.09 -8.64 0.25
C LYS A 430 -7.76 -7.30 0.00
N PHE A 431 -6.94 -6.26 0.01
CA PHE A 431 -7.30 -4.93 -0.45
C PHE A 431 -6.54 -4.62 -1.74
N GLU A 432 -7.28 -4.23 -2.77
CA GLU A 432 -6.72 -3.89 -4.07
C GLU A 432 -7.30 -2.59 -4.58
N LEU A 433 -6.46 -1.76 -5.20
CA LEU A 433 -6.87 -0.56 -5.91
C LEU A 433 -6.92 -0.87 -7.41
N LYS A 434 -8.12 -1.01 -7.97
CA LYS A 434 -8.28 -1.04 -9.44
C LYS A 434 -8.25 0.38 -9.96
N ILE A 435 -7.29 0.68 -10.82
CA ILE A 435 -7.01 2.04 -11.28
C ILE A 435 -7.34 2.14 -12.76
N TYR A 436 -8.03 3.22 -13.12
CA TYR A 436 -8.40 3.51 -14.48
C TYR A 436 -7.98 4.92 -14.85
N GLU A 437 -7.18 5.04 -15.91
CA GLU A 437 -6.67 6.32 -16.40
C GLU A 437 -6.59 6.33 -17.93
N SER A 438 -6.97 7.45 -18.54
CA SER A 438 -6.90 7.67 -19.99
C SER A 438 -7.51 6.53 -20.83
N GLY A 439 -8.60 5.91 -20.35
CA GLY A 439 -9.26 4.83 -21.09
C GLY A 439 -8.66 3.44 -20.92
N ALA A 440 -7.77 3.21 -19.95
CA ALA A 440 -7.20 1.89 -19.68
C ALA A 440 -7.24 1.55 -18.19
N GLU A 441 -7.39 0.27 -17.88
CA GLU A 441 -7.05 -0.27 -16.56
C GLU A 441 -5.53 -0.30 -16.41
N THR A 442 -5.02 0.31 -15.35
CA THR A 442 -3.59 0.32 -15.02
C THR A 442 -3.37 -0.13 -13.58
N SER A 443 -2.11 -0.24 -13.17
CA SER A 443 -1.75 -0.66 -11.81
C SER A 443 -1.36 0.53 -10.95
N TYR A 444 -1.40 0.33 -9.63
CA TYR A 444 -0.85 1.30 -8.67
C TYR A 444 0.61 1.67 -9.01
N VAL A 445 1.39 0.68 -9.43
CA VAL A 445 2.79 0.90 -9.83
C VAL A 445 2.92 1.77 -11.08
N ASN A 446 1.96 1.73 -12.00
CA ASN A 446 1.97 2.64 -13.16
C ASN A 446 1.75 4.09 -12.74
N ILE A 447 0.90 4.37 -11.74
CA ILE A 447 0.81 5.71 -11.13
C ILE A 447 2.18 6.10 -10.55
N LEU A 448 2.81 5.22 -9.75
CA LEU A 448 4.15 5.49 -9.19
C LEU A 448 5.18 5.85 -10.27
N LYS A 449 5.18 5.10 -11.39
CA LYS A 449 6.07 5.34 -12.54
C LYS A 449 5.85 6.71 -13.17
N ARG A 450 4.61 7.20 -13.24
CA ARG A 450 4.29 8.54 -13.79
C ARG A 450 4.78 9.67 -12.91
N MET A 451 4.76 9.45 -11.60
CA MET A 451 5.14 10.44 -10.58
C MET A 451 6.65 10.59 -10.44
N ILE A 452 7.43 9.57 -10.81
CA ILE A 452 8.88 9.69 -10.85
C ILE A 452 9.30 10.42 -12.14
N PRO A 453 10.02 11.55 -12.07
CA PRO A 453 10.44 12.26 -13.27
C PRO A 453 11.34 11.40 -14.15
N LYS A 454 11.03 11.40 -15.46
CA LYS A 454 11.79 10.65 -16.47
C LYS A 454 13.24 11.15 -16.60
N ASN A 455 13.44 12.44 -16.37
CA ASN A 455 14.75 13.06 -16.30
C ASN A 455 14.80 14.18 -15.26
N ILE A 456 15.99 14.42 -14.73
CA ILE A 456 16.29 15.45 -13.73
C ILE A 456 17.63 16.07 -14.08
N SER A 457 17.71 17.39 -14.22
CA SER A 457 19.00 18.07 -14.48
C SER A 457 20.04 17.72 -13.40
N TYR A 458 21.31 17.65 -13.76
CA TYR A 458 22.41 17.36 -12.84
C TYR A 458 22.36 18.19 -11.55
N ASN A 459 22.13 19.50 -11.67
CA ASN A 459 22.08 20.40 -10.51
C ASN A 459 20.90 20.07 -9.58
N ARG A 460 19.69 19.87 -10.13
CA ARG A 460 18.52 19.49 -9.31
C ARG A 460 18.68 18.11 -8.68
N PHE A 461 19.22 17.14 -9.40
CA PHE A 461 19.43 15.79 -8.85
C PHE A 461 20.33 15.84 -7.61
N ASN A 462 21.46 16.54 -7.70
CA ASN A 462 22.38 16.65 -6.56
C ASN A 462 21.80 17.54 -5.44
N LYS A 463 21.29 18.72 -5.76
CA LYS A 463 20.82 19.70 -4.77
C LYS A 463 19.48 19.34 -4.12
N ASP A 464 18.50 18.96 -4.93
CA ASP A 464 17.11 18.82 -4.46
C ASP A 464 16.79 17.39 -4.01
N ILE A 465 17.63 16.41 -4.39
CA ILE A 465 17.46 15.00 -4.01
C ILE A 465 18.63 14.54 -3.16
N ILE A 466 19.82 14.34 -3.73
CA ILE A 466 20.94 13.67 -3.03
C ILE A 466 21.32 14.40 -1.73
N ASN A 467 21.45 15.73 -1.76
CA ASN A 467 21.82 16.52 -0.58
C ASN A 467 20.73 16.54 0.51
N LYS A 468 19.50 16.13 0.21
CA LYS A 468 18.42 16.01 1.21
C LYS A 468 18.34 14.64 1.85
N LEU A 469 19.00 13.64 1.28
CA LEU A 469 19.00 12.28 1.80
C LEU A 469 20.13 12.11 2.82
N THR A 470 19.80 11.49 3.94
CA THR A 470 20.76 11.13 5.00
C THR A 470 21.03 9.63 5.06
N ASN A 471 20.14 8.82 4.49
CA ASN A 471 20.27 7.36 4.48
C ASN A 471 21.05 6.89 3.25
N GLN A 472 22.18 6.22 3.47
CA GLN A 472 23.04 5.73 2.39
C GLN A 472 22.34 4.72 1.47
N ASP A 473 21.46 3.87 2.01
CA ASP A 473 20.73 2.87 1.23
C ASP A 473 19.76 3.53 0.23
N GLU A 474 19.17 4.66 0.64
CA GLU A 474 18.31 5.50 -0.20
C GLU A 474 19.12 6.23 -1.26
N ILE A 475 20.27 6.82 -0.88
CA ILE A 475 21.19 7.48 -1.81
C ILE A 475 21.64 6.50 -2.90
N ASP A 476 22.06 5.29 -2.51
CA ASP A 476 22.53 4.26 -3.44
C ASP A 476 21.41 3.78 -4.36
N LEU A 477 20.20 3.59 -3.82
CA LEU A 477 19.04 3.21 -4.62
C LEU A 477 18.71 4.30 -5.66
N VAL A 478 18.68 5.58 -5.25
CA VAL A 478 18.41 6.70 -6.15
C VAL A 478 19.51 6.85 -7.20
N LYS A 479 20.79 6.73 -6.84
CA LYS A 479 21.91 6.77 -7.79
C LYS A 479 21.88 5.59 -8.76
N LYS A 480 21.51 4.39 -8.31
CA LYS A 480 21.31 3.23 -9.18
C LYS A 480 20.16 3.47 -10.16
N ALA A 481 19.07 4.06 -9.67
CA ALA A 481 17.86 4.30 -10.43
C ALA A 481 17.98 5.39 -11.50
N PHE A 482 18.98 6.25 -11.42
CA PHE A 482 19.13 7.40 -12.30
C PHE A 482 20.52 7.44 -12.94
N LYS A 483 20.58 7.31 -14.26
CA LYS A 483 21.82 7.29 -15.05
C LYS A 483 22.10 8.66 -15.65
N LEU A 484 23.30 9.18 -15.43
CA LEU A 484 23.73 10.47 -15.98
C LEU A 484 24.00 10.37 -17.49
N THR A 485 23.41 11.27 -18.27
CA THR A 485 23.67 11.43 -19.71
C THR A 485 23.50 12.92 -20.05
N ASN A 486 24.49 13.54 -20.70
CA ASN A 486 24.42 14.94 -21.15
C ASN A 486 23.84 15.91 -20.11
N TYR A 487 24.47 15.98 -18.93
CA TYR A 487 24.07 16.86 -17.80
C TYR A 487 22.67 16.62 -17.22
N SER A 488 22.01 15.50 -17.55
CA SER A 488 20.73 15.10 -16.98
C SER A 488 20.75 13.65 -16.53
N TYR A 489 20.15 13.38 -15.40
CA TYR A 489 19.91 12.05 -14.87
C TYR A 489 18.61 11.49 -15.45
N PHE A 490 18.64 10.29 -16.01
CA PHE A 490 17.48 9.62 -16.59
C PHE A 490 17.13 8.38 -15.78
N ILE A 491 15.83 8.16 -15.54
CA ILE A 491 15.37 6.98 -14.82
C ILE A 491 15.71 5.70 -15.61
N ASP A 492 16.22 4.69 -14.90
CA ASP A 492 16.49 3.37 -15.45
C ASP A 492 15.17 2.62 -15.69
N LYS A 493 14.97 2.16 -16.93
CA LYS A 493 13.76 1.42 -17.34
C LYS A 493 13.73 -0.01 -16.81
N THR A 494 14.84 -0.51 -16.26
CA THR A 494 14.97 -1.89 -15.74
C THR A 494 14.63 -2.03 -14.27
N LEU A 495 14.20 -0.95 -13.62
CA LEU A 495 13.79 -0.97 -12.21
C LEU A 495 12.62 -1.91 -11.98
N THR A 496 12.71 -2.66 -10.89
CA THR A 496 11.61 -3.51 -10.42
C THR A 496 10.49 -2.66 -9.81
N ASP A 497 9.26 -3.19 -9.75
CA ASP A 497 8.12 -2.49 -9.16
C ASP A 497 8.34 -2.15 -7.67
N ASN A 498 9.06 -3.01 -6.93
CA ASN A 498 9.46 -2.72 -5.55
C ASN A 498 10.45 -1.55 -5.46
N GLU A 499 11.46 -1.51 -6.34
CA GLU A 499 12.41 -0.39 -6.37
C GLU A 499 11.68 0.92 -6.71
N ILE A 500 10.72 0.90 -7.62
CA ILE A 500 9.89 2.04 -7.98
C ILE A 500 9.09 2.55 -6.79
N GLY A 501 8.45 1.65 -6.03
CA GLY A 501 7.74 2.01 -4.80
C GLY A 501 8.66 2.65 -3.77
N ARG A 502 9.86 2.09 -3.56
CA ARG A 502 10.86 2.65 -2.64
C ARG A 502 11.34 4.04 -3.08
N ILE A 503 11.68 4.21 -4.35
CA ILE A 503 12.10 5.51 -4.90
C ILE A 503 10.99 6.55 -4.72
N ARG A 504 9.73 6.17 -4.98
CA ARG A 504 8.62 7.10 -4.79
C ARG A 504 8.47 7.52 -3.33
N ASN A 505 8.56 6.58 -2.39
CA ASN A 505 8.53 6.90 -0.96
C ASN A 505 9.67 7.85 -0.55
N ILE A 506 10.88 7.65 -1.09
CA ILE A 506 12.01 8.55 -0.86
C ILE A 506 11.67 9.97 -1.34
N PHE A 507 11.15 10.12 -2.56
CA PHE A 507 10.79 11.42 -3.13
C PHE A 507 9.69 12.13 -2.34
N ASP A 508 8.72 11.39 -1.80
CA ASP A 508 7.70 11.97 -0.92
C ASP A 508 8.27 12.42 0.43
N ASN A 509 9.21 11.68 1.00
CA ASN A 509 9.83 12.02 2.28
C ASN A 509 10.64 13.32 2.22
N ILE A 510 11.22 13.64 1.06
CA ILE A 510 11.93 14.90 0.82
C ILE A 510 11.07 15.99 0.17
N ASP A 511 9.76 15.73 0.04
CA ASP A 511 8.75 16.59 -0.61
C ASP A 511 9.19 17.08 -2.00
N PHE A 512 9.74 16.15 -2.80
CA PHE A 512 10.23 16.45 -4.14
C PHE A 512 9.06 16.80 -5.09
N GLU A 513 9.21 17.89 -5.85
CA GLU A 513 8.16 18.51 -6.68
C GLU A 513 6.89 18.95 -5.94
N LYS A 514 6.88 18.86 -4.60
CA LYS A 514 5.73 19.15 -3.72
C LYS A 514 4.43 18.53 -4.22
N GLU A 515 4.51 17.30 -4.72
CA GLU A 515 3.38 16.62 -5.32
C GLU A 515 2.32 16.27 -4.28
N LYS A 516 1.04 16.44 -4.63
CA LYS A 516 -0.12 16.20 -3.77
C LYS A 516 -1.27 15.58 -4.57
N ALA A 517 -2.12 14.84 -3.87
CA ALA A 517 -3.26 14.14 -4.44
C ALA A 517 -4.55 14.56 -3.73
N ALA A 518 -5.45 15.24 -4.44
CA ALA A 518 -6.80 15.51 -3.94
C ALA A 518 -7.70 14.31 -4.24
N ILE A 519 -8.40 13.83 -3.22
CA ILE A 519 -9.20 12.60 -3.26
C ILE A 519 -10.67 12.98 -3.15
N TYR A 520 -11.49 12.52 -4.08
CA TYR A 520 -12.94 12.70 -4.07
C TYR A 520 -13.59 11.32 -4.04
N LYS A 521 -14.45 11.06 -3.07
CA LYS A 521 -15.24 9.82 -3.00
C LYS A 521 -16.58 10.05 -3.68
N ILE A 522 -17.03 9.07 -4.46
CA ILE A 522 -18.28 9.12 -5.23
C ILE A 522 -19.11 7.88 -4.88
N PRO A 523 -20.39 8.05 -4.46
CA PRO A 523 -21.26 6.93 -4.14
C PRO A 523 -21.51 6.04 -5.35
N ILE A 524 -21.41 4.73 -5.14
CA ILE A 524 -21.79 3.69 -6.08
C ILE A 524 -23.31 3.48 -5.95
N PRO A 525 -24.10 3.72 -7.00
CA PRO A 525 -25.56 3.63 -6.94
C PRO A 525 -26.02 2.16 -6.99
N ILE A 526 -25.89 1.45 -5.87
CA ILE A 526 -26.13 -0.01 -5.75
C ILE A 526 -27.48 -0.45 -6.37
N ASN A 527 -28.54 0.33 -6.17
CA ASN A 527 -29.88 0.06 -6.68
C ASN A 527 -29.98 0.02 -8.22
N TYR A 528 -29.08 0.72 -8.92
CA TYR A 528 -29.04 0.76 -10.38
C TYR A 528 -28.04 -0.26 -10.95
N ILE A 529 -27.08 -0.68 -10.14
CA ILE A 529 -26.07 -1.68 -10.55
C ILE A 529 -26.63 -3.09 -10.54
N ASN A 530 -27.59 -3.38 -9.66
CA ASN A 530 -28.22 -4.71 -9.58
C ASN A 530 -29.39 -4.92 -10.55
N LYS A 531 -29.89 -3.86 -11.20
CA LYS A 531 -30.85 -3.96 -12.31
C LYS A 531 -30.09 -4.18 -13.60
#